data_AF-A0A838L057-F1
#
_entry.id   AF-A0A838L057-F1
#
_cell.length_a   1.000
_cell.length_b   1.000
_cell.length_c   1.000
_cell.angle_alpha   90.00
_cell.angle_beta   90.00
_cell.angle_gamma   90.00
#
_symmetry.space_group_name_H-M   'P 1'
#
loop_
_entity.id
_entity.type
_entity.pdbx_description
1 polymer ?
#
loop_
_entity_poly.entity_id
_entity_poly.type
_entity_poly.pdbx_seq_one_letter_code
_entity_poly.pdbx_strand_id
1 'polypeptide(L)' 'MAAHIIGEPSLWDAGARMMKGGDPAAWQAILSTDKIRRQNLDALTACERAAAKAGKPERCSILIEAQEF' A
#
# COMPACT_ATOMS: atom_id res chain seq x y z
N MET A 1 12.41 -1.71 21.93
CA MET A 1 13.31 -2.88 21.86
C MET A 1 13.46 -3.41 20.44
N ALA A 2 12.39 -3.83 19.74
CA ALA A 2 12.50 -4.40 18.39
C ALA A 2 13.24 -3.49 17.37
N ALA A 3 12.90 -2.20 17.31
CA ALA A 3 13.59 -1.25 16.42
C ALA A 3 15.10 -1.21 16.64
N HIS A 4 15.52 -1.20 17.90
CA HIS A 4 16.93 -1.19 18.28
C HIS A 4 17.66 -2.50 17.94
N ILE A 5 17.01 -3.66 18.12
CA ILE A 5 17.58 -4.98 17.77
C ILE A 5 17.83 -5.09 16.26
N ILE A 6 16.92 -4.56 15.46
CA ILE A 6 17.01 -4.59 13.99
C ILE A 6 17.89 -3.45 13.44
N GLY A 7 18.26 -2.47 14.29
CA GLY A 7 19.12 -1.34 13.94
C GLY A 7 18.40 -0.24 13.16
N GLU A 8 17.09 -0.09 13.37
CA GLU A 8 16.24 0.86 12.64
C GLU A 8 15.71 1.98 13.54
N PRO A 9 15.47 3.19 13.00
CA PRO A 9 15.12 4.36 13.80
C PRO A 9 13.70 4.31 14.36
N SER A 10 12.82 3.49 13.79
CA SER A 10 11.46 3.29 14.27
C SER A 10 11.02 1.83 14.21
N LEU A 11 9.93 1.51 14.92
CA LEU A 11 9.30 0.19 14.81
C LEU A 11 8.76 -0.08 13.40
N TRP A 12 8.36 0.97 12.69
CA TRP A 12 7.89 0.86 11.31
C TRP A 12 9.03 0.44 10.38
N ASP A 13 10.19 1.10 10.49
CA ASP A 13 11.37 0.80 9.68
C ASP A 13 11.92 -0.61 9.98
N ALA A 14 11.88 -1.01 11.26
CA ALA A 14 12.20 -2.37 11.66
C ALA A 14 11.26 -3.40 11.05
N GLY A 15 9.95 -3.13 11.06
CA GLY A 15 8.93 -3.95 10.40
C GLY A 15 9.18 -4.08 8.90
N ALA A 16 9.42 -2.96 8.21
CA ALA A 16 9.74 -2.92 6.78
C ALA A 16 10.99 -3.75 6.46
N ARG A 17 12.05 -3.62 7.27
CA ARG A 17 13.28 -4.41 7.12
C ARG A 17 13.04 -5.89 7.31
N MET A 18 12.26 -6.29 8.31
CA MET A 18 11.93 -7.70 8.54
C MET A 18 11.09 -8.27 7.40
N MET A 19 10.05 -7.55 6.93
CA MET A 19 9.22 -7.99 5.80
C MET A 19 10.06 -8.17 4.53
N LYS A 20 10.91 -7.19 4.20
CA LYS A 20 11.84 -7.26 3.07
C LYS A 20 12.82 -8.43 3.19
N GLY A 21 13.31 -8.72 4.39
CA GLY A 21 14.25 -9.82 4.64
C GLY A 21 13.61 -11.20 4.59
N GLY A 22 12.35 -11.32 5.01
CA GLY A 22 11.61 -12.59 5.02
C GLY A 22 11.16 -13.03 3.62
N ASP A 23 10.64 -12.09 2.82
CA ASP A 23 10.29 -12.33 1.41
C ASP A 23 10.42 -11.02 0.60
N PRO A 24 11.53 -10.84 -0.14
CA PRO A 24 11.73 -9.66 -0.96
C PRO A 24 10.67 -9.47 -2.06
N ALA A 25 10.14 -10.56 -2.63
CA ALA A 25 9.17 -10.49 -3.72
C ALA A 25 7.80 -10.07 -3.20
N ALA A 26 7.34 -10.67 -2.09
CA ALA A 26 6.11 -10.24 -1.42
C ALA A 26 6.20 -8.78 -0.94
N TRP A 27 7.35 -8.36 -0.41
CA TRP A 27 7.57 -6.96 -0.03
C TRP A 27 7.43 -6.00 -1.22
N GLN A 28 8.00 -6.34 -2.39
CA GLN A 28 7.84 -5.52 -3.60
C GLN A 28 6.40 -5.46 -4.08
N ALA A 29 5.63 -6.54 -3.97
CA ALA A 29 4.20 -6.55 -4.31
C ALA A 29 3.38 -5.61 -3.41
N ILE A 30 3.74 -5.47 -2.13
CA ILE A 30 3.11 -4.50 -1.23
C ILE A 30 3.43 -3.07 -1.68
N LEU A 31 4.70 -2.78 -1.95
CA LEU A 31 5.13 -1.45 -2.39
C LEU A 31 4.49 -1.03 -3.73
N SER A 32 4.34 -1.95 -4.68
CA SER A 32 3.69 -1.67 -5.96
C SER A 32 2.20 -1.36 -5.77
N THR A 33 1.52 -2.11 -4.90
CA THR A 33 0.11 -1.86 -4.57
C THR A 33 -0.08 -0.51 -3.86
N ASP A 34 0.82 -0.17 -2.94
CA ASP A 34 0.82 1.12 -2.25
C ASP A 34 1.09 2.29 -3.21
N LYS A 35 1.98 2.11 -4.20
CA LYS A 35 2.17 3.07 -5.30
C LYS A 35 0.88 3.30 -6.08
N ILE A 36 0.20 2.23 -6.52
CA ILE A 36 -1.08 2.33 -7.25
C ILE A 36 -2.13 3.03 -6.38
N ARG A 37 -2.22 2.71 -5.08
CA ARG A 37 -3.15 3.37 -4.15
C ARG A 37 -2.88 4.87 -4.04
N ARG A 38 -1.63 5.27 -3.88
CA ARG A 38 -1.25 6.71 -3.79
C ARG A 38 -1.61 7.47 -5.06
N GLN A 39 -1.35 6.87 -6.23
CA GLN A 39 -1.71 7.47 -7.53
C GLN A 39 -3.21 7.66 -7.70
N ASN A 40 -4.03 6.86 -7.01
CA ASN A 40 -5.48 6.85 -7.10
C ASN A 40 -6.17 7.37 -5.84
N LEU A 41 -5.46 8.02 -4.91
CA LEU A 41 -5.96 8.29 -3.56
C LEU A 41 -7.29 9.05 -3.56
N ASP A 42 -7.40 10.11 -4.38
CA ASP A 42 -8.59 10.94 -4.44
C ASP A 42 -9.79 10.17 -5.02
N ALA A 43 -9.57 9.41 -6.11
CA ALA A 43 -10.59 8.60 -6.74
C ALA A 43 -11.09 7.49 -5.80
N LEU A 44 -10.16 6.78 -5.14
CA LEU A 44 -10.49 5.75 -4.16
C LEU A 44 -11.24 6.32 -2.96
N THR A 45 -10.81 7.47 -2.43
CA THR A 45 -11.51 8.15 -1.33
C THR A 45 -12.95 8.53 -1.72
N ALA A 46 -13.15 9.01 -2.95
CA ALA A 46 -14.48 9.34 -3.46
C ALA A 46 -15.35 8.08 -3.60
N CYS A 47 -14.80 6.98 -4.14
CA CYS A 47 -15.49 5.70 -4.26
C CYS A 47 -15.86 5.11 -2.88
N GLU A 48 -14.95 5.15 -1.90
CA GLU A 48 -15.21 4.70 -0.53
C GLU A 48 -16.36 5.49 0.12
N ARG A 49 -16.38 6.82 -0.06
CA ARG A 49 -17.50 7.66 0.40
C ARG A 49 -18.81 7.35 -0.31
N ALA A 50 -18.78 7.10 -1.61
CA ALA A 50 -19.95 6.72 -2.38
C ALA A 50 -20.52 5.37 -1.93
N ALA A 51 -19.67 4.37 -1.72
CA ALA A 51 -20.06 3.06 -1.20
C ALA A 51 -20.68 3.16 0.19
N ALA A 52 -20.06 3.94 1.09
CA ALA A 52 -20.60 4.20 2.42
C ALA A 52 -21.98 4.88 2.36
N LYS A 53 -22.16 5.87 1.47
CA LYS A 53 -23.44 6.57 1.28
C LYS A 53 -24.52 5.66 0.69
N ALA A 54 -24.15 4.78 -0.24
CA ALA A 54 -25.07 3.88 -0.92
C ALA A 54 -25.41 2.63 -0.09
N GLY A 55 -24.61 2.32 0.94
CA GLY A 55 -24.78 1.13 1.79
C GLY A 55 -24.53 -0.18 1.04
N LYS A 56 -23.79 -0.15 -0.07
CA LYS A 56 -23.53 -1.30 -0.93
C LYS A 56 -22.17 -1.16 -1.63
N PRO A 57 -21.61 -2.26 -2.16
CA PRO A 57 -20.40 -2.19 -2.98
C PRO A 57 -20.57 -1.27 -4.19
N GLU A 58 -19.56 -0.45 -4.46
CA GLU A 58 -19.50 0.45 -5.63
C GLU A 58 -18.34 0.06 -6.54
N ARG A 59 -18.53 0.25 -7.85
CA ARG A 59 -17.45 0.02 -8.83
C ARG A 59 -16.58 1.27 -8.89
N CYS A 60 -15.28 1.10 -8.65
CA CYS A 60 -14.28 2.15 -8.80
C CYS A 60 -13.36 1.83 -9.97
N SER A 61 -13.09 2.81 -10.83
CA SER A 61 -12.05 2.68 -11.86
C SER A 61 -10.76 3.25 -11.31
N ILE A 62 -9.66 2.52 -11.49
CA ILE A 62 -8.32 2.97 -11.09
C ILE A 62 -7.50 3.25 -12.34
N LEU A 63 -6.65 4.27 -12.24
CA LEU A 63 -5.60 4.56 -13.20
C LEU A 63 -4.43 3.60 -12.98
N ILE A 64 -3.99 2.97 -14.06
CA ILE A 64 -2.75 2.22 -14.11
C ILE A 64 -1.82 2.95 -15.08
N GLU A 65 -0.65 3.36 -14.60
CA GLU A 65 0.37 3.96 -15.46
C GLU A 65 0.97 2.92 -16.40
N ALA A 66 1.34 3.36 -17.61
CA ALA A 66 2.08 2.52 -18.54
C ALA A 66 3.40 2.10 -17.90
N GLN A 67 3.67 0.79 -17.90
CA GLN A 67 4.96 0.25 -17.50
C GLN A 67 5.79 0.06 -18.76
N GLU A 68 7.02 0.57 -18.75
CA GLU A 68 8.02 0.20 -19.76
C GLU A 68 8.47 -1.23 -19.43
N PHE A 69 8.15 -2.16 -20.33
CA PHE A 69 8.47 -3.58 -20.22
C PHE A 69 9.82 -3.90 -20.86
#